data_AF-A0A067P5I7-F1
#
_entry.id   AF-A0A067P5I7-F1
#
_cell.length_a   1.000
_cell.length_b   1.000
_cell.length_c   1.000
_cell.angle_alpha   90.00
_cell.angle_beta   90.00
_cell.angle_gamma   90.00
#
_symmetry.space_group_name_H-M   'P 1'
#
loop_
_entity.id
_entity.type
_entity.pdbx_description
1 polymer ?
#
loop_
_entity_poly.entity_id
_entity_poly.type
_entity_poly.pdbx_seq_one_letter_code
_entity_poly.pdbx_strand_id
1 'polypeptide(L)' 'CLAGTREALLEEIGHWAVAQNKEPVYLLTGHAGFGKSTVARTVAERADALHSLGASFFFSRDDADLKSSTRFF' A
#
# COMPACT_ATOMS: atom_id res chain seq x y z
N CYS A 1 3.61 -7.06 6.08
CA CYS A 1 3.12 -7.10 7.48
C CYS A 1 3.59 -8.41 8.09
N LEU A 2 3.68 -8.51 9.42
CA LEU A 2 3.90 -9.82 10.03
C LEU A 2 2.69 -10.71 9.71
N ALA A 3 2.93 -11.97 9.38
CA ALA A 3 1.86 -12.93 9.13
C ALA A 3 0.90 -12.99 10.33
N GLY A 4 -0.41 -13.05 10.08
CA GLY A 4 -1.43 -13.03 11.14
C GLY A 4 -1.72 -11.66 11.74
N THR A 5 -1.04 -10.59 11.33
CA THR A 5 -1.28 -9.24 11.88
C THR A 5 -2.07 -8.38 10.91
N ARG A 6 -2.99 -7.57 11.45
CA ARG A 6 -3.76 -6.56 10.70
C ARG A 6 -4.56 -7.14 9.53
N GLU A 7 -4.92 -8.41 9.61
CA GLU A 7 -5.66 -9.09 8.54
C GLU A 7 -7.00 -8.42 8.26
N ALA A 8 -7.76 -8.08 9.30
CA ALA A 8 -9.02 -7.36 9.13
C ALA A 8 -8.87 -6.04 8.35
N LEU A 9 -7.80 -5.27 8.62
CA LEU A 9 -7.52 -4.03 7.89
C LEU A 9 -7.10 -4.30 6.44
N LEU A 10 -6.29 -5.34 6.20
CA LEU A 10 -5.86 -5.71 4.85
C LEU A 10 -7.04 -6.20 4.00
N GLU A 11 -7.96 -6.96 4.59
CA GLU A 11 -9.21 -7.37 3.94
C GLU A 11 -10.13 -6.18 3.64
N GLU A 12 -10.27 -5.24 4.58
CA GLU A 12 -11.04 -4.01 4.38
C GLU A 12 -10.51 -3.20 3.19
N ILE A 13 -9.19 -3.00 3.11
CA ILE A 13 -8.53 -2.30 2.01
C ILE A 13 -8.70 -3.08 0.70
N GLY A 14 -8.57 -4.42 0.74
CA GLY A 14 -8.79 -5.27 -0.43
C GLY A 14 -10.20 -5.14 -1.00
N HIS A 15 -11.22 -5.19 -0.14
CA HIS A 15 -12.61 -4.96 -0.53
C HIS A 15 -12.84 -3.54 -1.06
N TRP A 16 -12.20 -2.54 -0.47
CA TRP A 16 -12.26 -1.17 -0.98
C TRP A 16 -11.69 -1.08 -2.41
N ALA A 17 -10.55 -1.71 -2.66
CA ALA A 17 -9.84 -1.61 -3.94
C ALA A 17 -10.61 -2.21 -5.14
N VAL A 18 -11.49 -3.19 -4.90
CA VAL A 18 -12.26 -3.87 -5.96
C VAL A 18 -13.71 -3.38 -6.08
N ALA A 19 -14.15 -2.49 -5.19
CA ALA A 19 -15.53 -2.03 -5.18
C ALA A 19 -15.80 -1.01 -6.30
N GLN A 20 -16.79 -1.28 -7.15
CA GLN A 20 -17.09 -0.51 -8.37
C GLN A 20 -17.54 0.95 -8.14
N ASN A 21 -17.98 1.31 -6.92
CA ASN A 21 -18.55 2.62 -6.59
C ASN A 21 -17.89 3.27 -5.35
N LYS A 22 -16.63 2.95 -5.05
CA LYS A 22 -15.89 3.59 -3.95
C LYS A 22 -14.96 4.69 -4.43
N GLU A 23 -14.60 5.56 -3.50
CA GLU A 23 -13.65 6.65 -3.74
C GLU A 23 -12.30 6.08 -4.21
N PRO A 24 -11.65 6.68 -5.22
CA PRO A 24 -10.41 6.15 -5.80
C PRO A 24 -9.18 6.29 -4.88
N VAL A 25 -9.33 6.90 -3.70
CA VAL A 25 -8.24 7.13 -2.74
C VAL A 25 -8.63 6.58 -1.36
N TYR A 26 -7.79 5.68 -0.83
CA TYR A 26 -7.88 5.20 0.56
C TYR A 26 -6.85 5.93 1.42
N LEU A 27 -7.31 6.62 2.47
CA LEU A 27 -6.42 7.33 3.39
C LEU A 27 -6.15 6.49 4.65
N LEU A 28 -4.96 5.89 4.72
CA LEU A 28 -4.52 5.18 5.92
C LEU A 28 -3.88 6.15 6.94
N THR A 29 -4.61 6.45 8.02
CA THR A 29 -4.14 7.33 9.11
C THR A 29 -3.68 6.53 10.33
N GLY A 30 -2.90 7.17 11.21
CA GLY A 30 -2.44 6.56 12.46
C GLY A 30 -1.13 7.15 12.98
N HIS A 31 -0.76 6.81 14.21
CA HIS A 31 0.44 7.32 14.88
C HIS A 31 1.74 6.97 14.13
N ALA A 32 2.77 7.81 14.27
CA ALA A 32 4.11 7.52 13.76
C ALA A 32 4.63 6.21 14.38
N GLY A 33 5.35 5.40 13.60
CA GLY A 33 5.85 4.09 14.06
C GLY A 33 4.85 2.93 14.00
N PHE A 34 3.56 3.19 13.71
CA PHE A 34 2.54 2.12 13.65
C PHE A 34 2.57 1.34 12.32
N GLY A 35 3.68 1.36 11.57
CA GLY A 35 3.86 0.53 10.38
C GLY A 35 2.82 0.76 9.28
N LYS A 36 2.35 2.00 9.08
CA LYS A 36 1.44 2.35 7.97
C LYS A 36 2.06 2.03 6.60
N SER A 37 3.34 2.37 6.43
CA SER A 37 4.10 2.02 5.22
C SER A 37 4.20 0.51 5.03
N THR A 38 4.28 -0.27 6.13
CA THR A 38 4.25 -1.73 6.09
C THR A 38 2.91 -2.25 5.59
N VAL A 39 1.79 -1.64 6.00
CA VAL A 39 0.44 -1.98 5.50
C VAL A 39 0.35 -1.68 4.01
N ALA A 40 0.71 -0.47 3.57
CA ALA A 40 0.68 -0.08 2.16
C ALA A 40 1.52 -1.03 1.28
N ARG A 41 2.71 -1.40 1.74
CA ARG A 41 3.56 -2.39 1.05
C ARG A 41 2.89 -3.75 0.92
N THR A 42 2.24 -4.22 1.99
CA THR A 42 1.56 -5.52 1.99
C THR A 42 0.35 -5.53 1.06
N VAL A 43 -0.39 -4.42 0.99
CA VAL A 43 -1.51 -4.25 0.06
C VAL A 43 -1.01 -4.34 -1.38
N ALA A 44 0.08 -3.66 -1.71
CA ALA A 44 0.69 -3.74 -3.04
C ALA A 44 1.14 -5.17 -3.38
N GLU A 45 1.84 -5.85 -2.47
CA GLU A 45 2.27 -7.25 -2.64
C GLU A 45 1.08 -8.20 -2.86
N ARG A 46 -0.04 -8.01 -2.14
CA ARG A 46 -1.26 -8.80 -2.34
C ARG A 46 -1.93 -8.51 -3.69
N ALA A 47 -1.99 -7.24 -4.10
CA ALA A 47 -2.57 -6.85 -5.38
C ALA A 47 -1.74 -7.38 -6.57
N ASP A 48 -0.41 -7.39 -6.45
CA ASP A 48 0.48 -7.98 -7.44
C ASP A 48 0.26 -9.49 -7.58
N ALA A 49 0.16 -10.20 -6.44
CA ALA A 49 -0.16 -11.63 -6.42
C ALA A 49 -1.53 -11.98 -7.01
N LEU A 50 -2.47 -11.03 -7.02
CA LEU A 50 -3.77 -11.16 -7.67
C LEU A 50 -3.79 -10.63 -9.11
N HIS A 51 -2.65 -10.20 -9.65
CA HIS A 51 -2.51 -9.59 -10.97
C HIS A 51 -3.44 -8.38 -11.19
N SER A 52 -3.75 -7.65 -10.12
CA SER A 52 -4.60 -6.44 -10.15
C SER A 52 -3.81 -5.15 -9.90
N LEU A 53 -2.50 -5.25 -9.65
CA LEU A 53 -1.63 -4.10 -9.47
C LEU A 53 -1.15 -3.54 -10.81
N GLY A 54 -1.52 -2.28 -11.11
CA GLY A 54 -0.98 -1.57 -12.26
C GLY A 54 0.45 -1.07 -12.03
N ALA A 55 0.69 -0.47 -10.86
CA ALA A 55 2.02 -0.02 -10.41
C ALA A 55 1.98 0.29 -8.91
N SER A 56 3.15 0.30 -8.25
CA SER A 56 3.30 0.76 -6.86
C SER A 56 4.51 1.66 -6.69
N PHE A 57 4.35 2.79 -6.00
CA PHE A 57 5.42 3.75 -5.72
C PHE A 57 5.48 4.04 -4.22
N PHE A 58 6.69 3.99 -3.66
CA PHE A 58 6.94 4.31 -2.25
C PHE A 58 7.90 5.48 -2.19
N PHE A 59 7.60 6.47 -1.36
CA PHE A 59 8.43 7.66 -1.18
C PHE A 59 8.94 7.69 0.26
N SER A 60 10.26 7.82 0.43
CA SER A 60 10.89 8.09 1.72
C SER A 60 11.58 9.43 1.65
N ARG A 61 11.46 10.25 2.70
CA ARG A 61 12.17 11.53 2.78
C ARG A 61 13.66 11.36 3.11
N ASP A 62 14.02 10.25 3.72
CA ASP A 62 15.39 9.98 4.19
C ASP A 62 16.22 9.17 3.18
N ASP A 63 15.59 8.73 2.10
CA ASP A 63 16.24 7.98 1.03
C ASP A 63 16.28 8.83 -0.24
N ALA A 64 17.48 9.27 -0.62
CA ALA A 64 17.66 10.15 -1.78
C ALA A 64 17.24 9.47 -3.10
N ASP A 65 17.30 8.14 -3.16
CA ASP A 65 16.88 7.37 -4.33
C ASP A 65 15.36 7.33 -4.50
N LEU A 66 14.59 7.49 -3.42
CA LEU A 66 13.12 7.53 -3.45
C LEU A 66 12.56 8.94 -3.73
N LYS A 67 13.44 9.93 -3.96
CA LYS A 67 13.08 11.29 -4.41
C LYS A 67 13.22 11.46 -5.93
N SER A 68 13.77 10.48 -6.64
CA SER A 68 14.11 10.60 -8.05
C SER A 68 13.17 9.79 -8.93
N SER A 69 12.68 10.41 -10.01
CA SER A 69 11.89 9.78 -11.06
C SER A 69 12.70 8.84 -11.97
N THR A 70 13.94 8.52 -11.60
CA THR A 70 14.83 7.73 -12.46
C THR A 70 14.55 6.23 -12.43
N ARG A 71 13.72 5.74 -11.49
CA ARG A 71 13.33 4.32 -11.37
C ARG A 71 11.96 3.98 -11.99
N PHE A 72 11.42 4.83 -12.87
CA PHE A 72 10.18 4.57 -13.62
C PHE A 72 10.39 3.68 -14.87
N PHE A 73 11.48 2.90 -14.96
CA PHE A 73 11.77 2.00 -16.08
C PHE A 73 12.06 0.59 -15.58
#